data_AF-W2MVQ7-F1
#
_entry.id   AF-W2MVQ7-F1
#
_cell.length_a   1.000
_cell.length_b   1.000
_cell.length_c   1.000
_cell.angle_alpha   90.00
_cell.angle_beta   90.00
_cell.angle_gamma   90.00
#
_symmetry.space_group_name_H-M   'P 1'
#
loop_
_entity.id
_entity.type
_entity.pdbx_description
1 polymer ?
#
loop_
_entity_poly.entity_id
_entity_poly.type
_entity_poly.pdbx_seq_one_letter_code
_entity_poly.pdbx_strand_id
1 'polypeptide(L)'
;MLNVAMQNQNTKALALKLHAQRMEDWMQSKTSPSNVFKALQPQKEDVLTGPVLPSWFKYFDDFNARNPGESMTFMKALAFPLDDAGLARVLEAELTDGKMKAFATQLTNKLFGEWKKKRN
;
A
#
# COMPACT_ATOMS: atom_id res chain seq x y z
N MET A 1 -8.18 11.68 8.79
CA MET A 1 -8.91 12.86 8.26
C MET A 1 -8.89 12.95 6.74
N LEU A 2 -7.74 12.79 6.05
CA LEU A 2 -7.69 12.91 4.58
C LEU A 2 -8.54 11.86 3.85
N ASN A 3 -8.54 10.59 4.28
CA ASN A 3 -9.36 9.53 3.68
C ASN A 3 -10.86 9.86 3.73
N VAL A 4 -11.35 10.34 4.87
CA VAL A 4 -12.76 10.77 5.05
C VAL A 4 -13.10 11.94 4.13
N ALA A 5 -12.18 12.89 3.96
CA ALA A 5 -12.36 14.02 3.04
C ALA A 5 -12.36 13.60 1.56
N MET A 6 -11.70 12.49 1.20
CA MET A 6 -11.73 11.93 -0.16
C MET A 6 -13.06 11.23 -0.49
N GLN A 7 -13.83 10.85 0.54
CA GLN A 7 -15.15 10.21 0.38
C GLN A 7 -16.30 11.22 0.34
N ASN A 8 -16.12 12.43 0.90
CA ASN A 8 -17.11 13.50 0.83
C ASN A 8 -17.02 14.28 -0.50
N GLN A 9 -18.11 14.34 -1.26
CA GLN A 9 -18.15 14.96 -2.60
C GLN A 9 -17.65 16.41 -2.64
N ASN A 10 -17.92 17.20 -1.59
CA ASN A 10 -17.55 18.61 -1.53
C ASN A 10 -16.06 18.82 -1.29
N THR A 11 -15.39 17.87 -0.63
CA THR A 11 -13.96 17.96 -0.28
C THR A 11 -13.08 17.03 -1.12
N LYS A 12 -13.67 16.14 -1.91
CA LYS A 12 -12.98 15.07 -2.64
C LYS A 12 -11.89 15.58 -3.58
N ALA A 13 -12.18 16.60 -4.38
CA ALA A 13 -11.22 17.13 -5.35
C ALA A 13 -9.96 17.71 -4.66
N LEU A 14 -10.16 18.51 -3.61
CA LEU A 14 -9.06 19.07 -2.82
C LEU A 14 -8.28 17.97 -2.10
N ALA A 15 -8.97 17.00 -1.50
CA ALA A 15 -8.34 15.91 -0.78
C ALA A 15 -7.50 15.00 -1.71
N LEU A 16 -7.99 14.71 -2.92
CA LEU A 16 -7.23 13.96 -3.95
C LEU A 16 -5.98 14.72 -4.39
N LYS A 17 -6.07 16.04 -4.60
CA LYS A 17 -4.92 16.87 -4.97
C LYS A 17 -3.85 16.88 -3.88
N LEU A 18 -4.25 17.09 -2.63
CA LEU A 18 -3.34 17.07 -1.48
C LEU A 18 -2.69 15.69 -1.30
N HIS A 19 -3.45 14.62 -1.54
CA HIS A 19 -2.94 13.25 -1.48
C HIS A 19 -1.88 12.98 -2.57
N ALA A 20 -2.16 13.40 -3.81
CA ALA A 20 -1.24 13.24 -4.93
C ALA A 20 0.07 14.03 -4.70
N GLN A 21 -0.04 15.29 -4.23
CA GLN A 21 1.13 16.11 -3.91
C GLN A 21 2.01 15.43 -2.85
N ARG A 22 1.40 14.92 -1.77
CA ARG A 22 2.12 14.23 -0.71
C ARG A 22 2.87 12.98 -1.21
N MET A 23 2.25 12.21 -2.10
CA MET A 23 2.90 11.03 -2.70
C MET A 23 4.11 11.42 -3.54
N GLU A 24 4.02 12.50 -4.30
CA GLU A 24 5.13 13.02 -5.09
C GLU A 24 6.27 13.53 -4.20
N ASP A 25 5.96 14.29 -3.14
CA ASP A 25 6.95 14.79 -2.19
C ASP A 25 7.73 13.64 -1.52
N TRP A 26 7.02 12.56 -1.15
CA TRP A 26 7.64 11.35 -0.61
C TRP A 26 8.54 10.65 -1.64
N MET A 27 8.12 10.57 -2.90
CA MET A 27 8.89 9.96 -3.98
C MET A 27 10.18 10.75 -4.23
N GLN A 28 10.10 12.09 -4.28
CA GLN A 28 11.27 12.97 -4.44
C GLN A 28 12.25 12.83 -3.27
N SER A 29 11.72 12.67 -2.06
CA SER A 29 12.51 12.46 -0.85
C SER A 29 13.01 11.01 -0.69
N LYS A 30 12.72 10.13 -1.66
CA LYS A 30 13.01 8.67 -1.61
C LYS A 30 12.52 8.02 -0.32
N THR A 31 11.34 8.42 0.16
CA THR A 31 10.76 7.84 1.36
C THR A 31 10.42 6.38 1.09
N SER A 32 10.92 5.47 1.92
CA SER A 32 10.70 4.04 1.68
C SER A 32 9.21 3.68 1.66
N PRO A 33 8.77 2.73 0.81
CA PRO A 33 7.37 2.31 0.76
C PRO A 33 6.80 1.91 2.13
N SER A 34 7.62 1.33 3.01
CA SER A 34 7.22 1.00 4.38
C SER A 34 6.93 2.22 5.24
N ASN A 35 7.77 3.25 5.18
CA ASN A 35 7.56 4.49 5.90
C ASN A 35 6.34 5.25 5.38
N VAL A 36 6.13 5.24 4.06
CA VAL A 36 4.92 5.79 3.45
C VAL A 36 3.68 5.04 3.94
N PHE A 37 3.71 3.70 3.93
CA PHE A 37 2.59 2.89 4.42
C PHE A 37 2.27 3.21 5.88
N LYS A 38 3.29 3.30 6.74
CA LYS A 38 3.15 3.68 8.15
C LYS A 38 2.57 5.09 8.32
N ALA A 39 3.03 6.06 7.52
CA ALA A 39 2.56 7.44 7.55
C ALA A 39 1.11 7.59 7.08
N LEU A 40 0.64 6.67 6.23
CA LEU A 40 -0.77 6.58 5.86
C LEU A 40 -1.65 6.02 6.99
N GLN A 41 -1.05 5.58 8.12
CA GLN A 41 -1.71 5.13 9.35
C GLN A 41 -2.89 4.18 9.11
N PRO A 42 -2.64 2.93 8.66
CA PRO A 42 -3.64 1.91 8.38
C PRO A 42 -4.40 1.38 9.61
N GLN A 43 -4.26 1.99 10.78
CA GLN A 43 -4.89 1.53 12.04
C GLN A 43 -6.43 1.63 12.07
N LYS A 44 -7.07 1.90 10.93
CA LYS A 44 -8.54 1.94 10.80
C LYS A 44 -8.96 1.13 9.59
N GLU A 45 -10.07 0.42 9.74
CA GLU A 45 -10.74 -0.39 8.71
C GLU A 45 -10.91 0.38 7.37
N ASP A 46 -10.96 1.70 7.44
CA ASP A 46 -11.12 2.63 6.33
C ASP A 46 -9.96 2.67 5.31
N VAL A 47 -8.74 2.23 5.68
CA VAL A 47 -7.60 2.25 4.73
C VAL A 47 -7.75 1.18 3.65
N LEU A 48 -8.42 0.07 3.96
CA LEU A 48 -8.67 -1.02 3.00
C LEU A 48 -9.81 -0.71 2.02
N THR A 49 -10.62 0.31 2.30
CA THR A 49 -11.84 0.63 1.54
C THR A 49 -11.79 2.01 0.86
N GLY A 50 -10.63 2.69 0.91
CA GLY A 50 -10.44 4.04 0.38
C GLY A 50 -9.40 4.16 -0.74
N PRO A 51 -9.34 5.31 -1.44
CA PRO A 51 -8.36 5.59 -2.51
C PRO A 51 -6.89 5.60 -2.07
N VAL A 52 -6.64 5.47 -0.76
CA VAL A 52 -5.30 5.47 -0.15
C VAL A 52 -4.52 4.20 -0.48
N LEU A 53 -5.13 3.02 -0.36
CA LEU A 53 -4.43 1.76 -0.60
C LEU A 53 -3.99 1.59 -2.07
N PRO A 54 -4.84 1.83 -3.09
CA PRO A 54 -4.42 1.79 -4.49
C PRO A 54 -3.26 2.73 -4.82
N SER A 55 -3.27 3.93 -4.25
CA SER A 55 -2.19 4.90 -4.49
C SER A 55 -0.86 4.47 -3.87
N TRP A 56 -0.90 3.76 -2.74
CA TRP A 56 0.30 3.23 -2.11
C TRP A 56 0.90 2.06 -2.89
N PHE A 57 0.08 1.19 -3.49
CA PHE A 57 0.55 0.14 -4.40
C PHE A 57 1.32 0.73 -5.57
N LYS A 58 0.72 1.73 -6.23
CA LYS A 58 1.41 2.46 -7.31
C LYS A 58 2.72 3.07 -6.84
N TYR A 59 2.73 3.69 -5.66
CA TYR A 59 3.94 4.24 -5.05
C TYR A 59 5.03 3.17 -4.85
N PHE A 60 4.66 1.99 -4.35
CA PHE A 60 5.58 0.87 -4.15
C PHE A 60 6.24 0.42 -5.47
N ASP A 61 5.45 0.26 -6.53
CA ASP A 61 5.96 -0.15 -7.85
C ASP A 61 6.88 0.93 -8.44
N ASP A 62 6.43 2.19 -8.41
CA ASP A 62 7.21 3.33 -8.92
C ASP A 62 8.52 3.49 -8.14
N PHE A 63 8.49 3.30 -6.82
CA PHE A 63 9.69 3.37 -5.97
C PHE A 63 10.70 2.29 -6.33
N ASN A 64 10.26 1.03 -6.46
CA ASN A 64 11.13 -0.09 -6.79
C ASN A 64 11.71 0.03 -8.21
N ALA A 65 10.93 0.54 -9.17
CA ALA A 65 11.39 0.78 -10.53
C ALA A 65 12.42 1.91 -10.61
N ARG A 66 12.22 2.99 -9.84
CA ARG A 66 13.11 4.16 -9.83
C ARG A 66 14.35 3.97 -8.97
N ASN A 67 14.31 3.07 -7.98
CA ASN A 67 15.40 2.85 -7.04
C ASN A 67 15.80 1.36 -6.96
N PRO A 68 16.38 0.75 -8.02
CA PRO A 68 16.66 -0.69 -8.04
C PRO A 68 17.57 -1.17 -6.90
N GLY A 69 18.56 -0.34 -6.50
CA GLY A 69 19.47 -0.64 -5.39
C GLY A 69 18.86 -0.54 -3.99
N GLU A 70 17.69 0.09 -3.87
CA GLU A 70 16.94 0.25 -2.61
C GLU A 70 15.60 -0.51 -2.65
N SER A 71 15.40 -1.34 -3.70
CA SER A 71 14.15 -2.06 -3.90
C SER A 71 13.86 -2.98 -2.72
N MET A 72 12.58 -3.04 -2.35
CA MET A 72 12.13 -3.88 -1.25
C MET A 72 11.02 -4.82 -1.67
N THR A 73 11.00 -5.99 -1.03
CA THR A 73 9.89 -6.91 -1.21
C THR A 73 8.65 -6.32 -0.57
N PHE A 74 7.50 -6.63 -1.16
CA PHE A 74 6.20 -6.20 -0.65
C PHE A 74 5.99 -6.61 0.82
N MET A 75 6.46 -7.81 1.17
CA MET A 75 6.45 -8.33 2.53
C MET A 75 7.25 -7.44 3.49
N LYS A 76 8.45 -6.99 3.12
CA LYS A 76 9.23 -6.05 3.94
C LYS A 76 8.55 -4.67 4.04
N ALA A 77 7.87 -4.24 2.98
CA ALA A 77 7.15 -2.98 2.98
C ALA A 77 5.98 -2.99 3.97
N LEU A 78 5.22 -4.09 4.04
CA LEU A 78 4.04 -4.24 4.90
C LEU A 78 4.30 -4.82 6.29
N ALA A 79 5.29 -5.68 6.48
CA ALA A 79 5.53 -6.39 7.74
C ALA A 79 6.13 -5.51 8.85
N PHE A 80 6.75 -4.37 8.50
CA PHE A 80 7.28 -3.44 9.49
C PHE A 80 6.18 -2.64 10.22
N PRO A 81 5.09 -2.22 9.55
CA PRO A 81 3.97 -1.53 10.21
C PRO A 81 2.77 -2.38 10.64
N LEU A 82 2.65 -3.64 10.22
CA LEU A 82 1.48 -4.50 10.51
C LEU A 82 1.85 -5.73 11.32
N ASP A 83 0.98 -6.14 12.24
CA ASP A 83 0.99 -7.48 12.83
C ASP A 83 0.43 -8.52 11.85
N ASP A 84 0.57 -9.81 12.16
CA ASP A 84 0.11 -10.90 11.28
C ASP A 84 -1.39 -10.78 10.94
N ALA A 85 -2.20 -10.26 11.87
CA ALA A 85 -3.63 -10.02 11.66
C ALA A 85 -3.88 -8.87 10.69
N GLY A 86 -3.14 -7.76 10.81
CA GLY A 86 -3.20 -6.64 9.87
C GLY A 86 -2.75 -7.04 8.47
N LEU A 87 -1.70 -7.87 8.37
CA LEU A 87 -1.24 -8.41 7.09
C LEU A 87 -2.31 -9.29 6.42
N ALA A 88 -2.96 -10.18 7.18
CA ALA A 88 -4.03 -11.03 6.69
C ALA A 88 -5.23 -10.23 6.18
N ARG A 89 -5.62 -9.15 6.87
CA ARG A 89 -6.73 -8.28 6.44
C ARG A 89 -6.43 -7.48 5.17
N VAL A 90 -5.20 -6.96 5.02
CA VAL A 90 -4.79 -6.29 3.77
C VAL A 90 -4.91 -7.26 2.61
N LEU A 91 -4.42 -8.50 2.78
CA LEU A 91 -4.50 -9.54 1.76
C LEU A 91 -5.95 -9.94 1.45
N GLU A 92 -6.82 -10.04 2.45
CA GLU A 92 -8.24 -10.36 2.27
C GLU A 92 -9.00 -9.24 1.54
N ALA A 93 -8.74 -7.97 1.87
CA ALA A 93 -9.32 -6.81 1.19
C ALA A 93 -8.86 -6.70 -0.28
N GLU A 94 -7.58 -6.99 -0.55
CA GLU A 94 -7.02 -7.06 -1.89
C GLU A 94 -7.70 -8.15 -2.75
N LEU A 95 -8.11 -9.26 -2.14
CA LEU A 95 -8.75 -10.39 -2.80
C LEU A 95 -10.25 -10.18 -3.05
N THR A 96 -10.91 -9.26 -2.33
CA THR A 96 -12.36 -9.04 -2.38
C THR A 96 -12.81 -7.94 -3.35
N ASP A 97 -11.99 -6.92 -3.64
CA ASP A 97 -12.30 -5.96 -4.71
C ASP A 97 -11.81 -6.50 -6.07
N GLY A 98 -12.76 -6.88 -6.94
CA GLY A 98 -12.50 -7.54 -8.22
C GLY A 98 -11.58 -6.78 -9.19
N LYS A 99 -11.33 -5.48 -8.96
CA LYS A 99 -10.37 -4.67 -9.72
C LYS A 99 -8.91 -4.97 -9.39
N MET A 100 -8.61 -5.53 -8.22
CA MET A 100 -7.24 -5.85 -7.77
C MET A 100 -6.94 -7.33 -7.68
N LYS A 101 -7.90 -8.20 -8.01
CA LYS A 101 -7.77 -9.66 -7.91
C LYS A 101 -6.52 -10.22 -8.61
N ALA A 102 -6.11 -9.65 -9.74
CA ALA A 102 -4.88 -10.05 -10.45
C ALA A 102 -3.61 -9.67 -9.66
N PHE A 103 -3.60 -8.51 -9.02
CA PHE A 103 -2.51 -8.04 -8.16
C PHE A 103 -2.45 -8.86 -6.87
N ALA A 104 -3.59 -9.04 -6.22
CA ALA A 104 -3.75 -9.85 -5.03
C ALA A 104 -3.30 -11.30 -5.27
N THR A 105 -3.66 -11.88 -6.43
CA THR A 105 -3.25 -13.25 -6.82
C THR A 105 -1.74 -13.33 -7.10
N GLN A 106 -1.17 -12.36 -7.83
CA GLN A 106 0.28 -12.33 -8.05
C GLN A 106 1.04 -12.17 -6.74
N LEU A 107 0.53 -11.35 -5.83
CA LEU A 107 1.11 -11.10 -4.54
C LEU A 107 0.99 -12.33 -3.62
N THR A 108 -0.18 -12.99 -3.54
CA THR A 108 -0.33 -14.25 -2.77
C THR A 108 0.61 -15.31 -3.30
N ASN A 109 0.71 -15.48 -4.63
CA ASN A 109 1.64 -16.43 -5.23
C ASN A 109 3.10 -16.13 -4.85
N LYS A 110 3.48 -14.85 -4.84
CA LYS A 110 4.81 -14.40 -4.42
C LYS A 110 5.05 -14.65 -2.92
N LEU A 111 4.06 -14.37 -2.07
CA LEU A 111 4.09 -14.62 -0.62
C LEU A 111 4.23 -16.11 -0.30
N PHE A 112 3.39 -16.96 -0.90
CA PHE A 112 3.48 -18.42 -0.73
C PHE A 112 4.82 -18.96 -1.22
N GLY A 113 5.35 -18.44 -2.34
CA GLY A 113 6.67 -18.80 -2.82
C GLY A 113 7.79 -18.47 -1.83
N GLU A 114 7.76 -17.28 -1.23
CA GLU A 114 8.73 -16.85 -0.23
C GLU A 114 8.62 -17.65 1.08
N TRP A 115 7.40 -17.96 1.55
CA TRP A 115 7.20 -18.79 2.74
C TRP A 115 7.70 -20.23 2.54
N LYS A 116 7.52 -20.79 1.34
CA LYS A 116 8.04 -22.11 1.00
C LYS A 116 9.57 -22.14 1.02
N LYS A 117 10.24 -21.07 0.59
CA LYS A 117 11.71 -20.94 0.68
C LYS A 117 12.22 -20.83 2.11
N LYS A 118 11.45 -20.22 3.02
CA LYS A 118 11.83 -20.05 4.44
C LYS A 118 11.63 -21.33 5.28
N ARG A 119 10.90 -22.32 4.75
CA ARG A 119 10.61 -23.62 5.40
C ARG A 119 11.49 -24.79 4.92
N ASN A 120 12.38 -24.54 3.96
CA ASN A 120 13.50 -25.43 3.58
C ASN A 120 14.81 -24.84 4.11
#